data_AF-A0A6B3CLT5-F1
#
_entry.id   AF-A0A6B3CLT5-F1
#
_cell.length_a   1.000
_cell.length_b   1.000
_cell.length_c   1.000
_cell.angle_alpha   90.00
_cell.angle_beta   90.00
_cell.angle_gamma   90.00
#
_symmetry.space_group_name_H-M   'P 1'
#
loop_
_entity.id
_entity.type
_entity.pdbx_description
1 polymer ?
#
loop_
_entity_poly.entity_id
_entity_poly.type
_entity_poly.pdbx_seq_one_letter_code
_entity_poly.pdbx_strand_id
1 'polypeptide(L)' 'VAKVLRANGVVDTEPYRKLGRNQLRVAMFPAIDPSDVEALTKCVDYVIEKL' A
#
# COMPACT_ATOMS: atom_id res chain seq x y z
N VAL A 1 5.33 6.64 -2.65
CA VAL A 1 4.94 5.24 -2.37
C VAL A 1 3.67 4.81 -3.11
N ALA A 2 2.45 5.25 -2.75
CA ALA A 2 1.19 4.77 -3.37
C ALA A 2 1.18 4.81 -4.92
N LYS A 3 1.66 5.92 -5.52
CA LYS A 3 1.77 6.05 -6.99
C LYS A 3 2.66 4.96 -7.62
N VAL A 4 3.76 4.60 -6.97
CA VAL A 4 4.70 3.56 -7.42
C VAL A 4 4.06 2.18 -7.27
N LEU A 5 3.41 1.91 -6.14
CA LEU A 5 2.65 0.67 -5.91
C LEU A 5 1.58 0.47 -7.00
N ARG A 6 0.79 1.52 -7.29
CA ARG A 6 -0.23 1.49 -8.35
C ARG A 6 0.33 1.18 -9.73
N ALA A 7 1.47 1.78 -10.08
CA ALA A 7 2.14 1.51 -11.35
C ALA A 7 2.62 0.05 -11.48
N ASN A 8 2.76 -0.67 -10.37
CA ASN A 8 3.15 -2.08 -10.31
C ASN A 8 1.97 -3.01 -9.97
N GLY A 9 0.72 -2.55 -10.12
CA GLY A 9 -0.48 -3.37 -9.93
C GLY A 9 -0.97 -3.50 -8.49
N VAL A 10 -0.27 -2.92 -7.51
CA VAL A 10 -0.72 -2.86 -6.11
C VAL A 10 -1.59 -1.62 -5.93
N VAL A 11 -2.89 -1.80 -6.11
CA VAL A 11 -3.88 -0.72 -6.22
C VAL A 11 -4.53 -0.37 -4.88
N ASP A 12 -5.14 0.82 -4.83
CA ASP A 12 -6.05 1.29 -3.77
C ASP A 12 -5.43 1.38 -2.36
N THR A 13 -4.11 1.59 -2.31
CA THR A 13 -3.36 1.90 -1.08
C THR A 13 -3.41 3.39 -0.69
N GLU A 14 -4.06 4.23 -1.51
CA GLU A 14 -4.19 5.66 -1.28
C GLU A 14 -4.99 5.98 0.01
N PRO A 15 -4.66 7.10 0.68
CA PRO A 15 -5.39 7.54 1.84
C PRO A 15 -6.84 7.90 1.50
N TYR A 16 -7.69 7.99 2.53
CA TYR A 16 -9.02 8.53 2.33
C TYR A 16 -8.96 9.96 1.80
N ARG A 17 -9.59 10.19 0.64
CA ARG A 17 -9.46 11.42 -0.17
C ARG A 17 -9.69 12.74 0.55
N LYS A 18 -10.48 12.76 1.64
CA LYS A 18 -10.79 13.98 2.41
C LYS A 18 -9.97 14.15 3.69
N LEU A 19 -9.04 13.23 4.01
CA LEU A 19 -8.32 13.25 5.28
C LEU A 19 -7.07 14.16 5.25
N GLY A 20 -6.48 14.40 4.08
CA GLY A 20 -5.37 15.34 3.91
C GLY A 20 -4.06 14.96 4.63
N ARG A 21 -3.86 13.68 4.94
CA ARG A 21 -2.68 13.18 5.66
C ARG A 21 -1.71 12.47 4.73
N ASN A 22 -0.41 12.56 5.03
CA ASN A 22 0.62 11.72 4.43
C ASN A 22 0.55 10.31 5.03
N GLN A 23 -0.33 9.47 4.49
CA GLN A 23 -0.57 8.12 4.98
C GLN A 23 -0.89 7.16 3.82
N LEU A 24 -0.74 5.86 4.08
CA LEU A 24 -1.35 4.80 3.28
C LEU A 24 -2.59 4.25 4.01
N ARG A 25 -3.46 3.57 3.27
CA ARG A 25 -4.59 2.83 3.84
C ARG A 25 -4.60 1.43 3.24
N VAL A 26 -4.75 0.41 4.09
CA VAL A 26 -4.72 -1.00 3.69
C VAL A 26 -5.99 -1.68 4.18
N ALA A 27 -6.70 -2.35 3.28
CA ALA A 27 -7.85 -3.16 3.64
C ALA A 27 -7.40 -4.58 4.01
N MET A 28 -7.94 -5.11 5.11
CA MET A 28 -7.62 -6.45 5.64
C MET A 28 -8.92 -7.23 5.89
N PHE A 29 -9.79 -7.27 4.87
CA PHE A 29 -11.02 -8.07 4.93
C PHE A 29 -10.68 -9.58 4.96
N PRO A 30 -11.60 -10.46 5.43
CA PRO A 30 -11.33 -11.91 5.53
C PRO A 30 -10.91 -12.61 4.23
N ALA A 31 -11.21 -12.01 3.07
CA ALA A 31 -10.82 -12.54 1.76
C ALA A 31 -9.37 -12.22 1.38
N ILE A 32 -8.67 -11.36 2.13
CA ILE A 32 -7.27 -11.02 1.90
C ILE A 32 -6.40 -12.00 2.67
N ASP A 33 -5.49 -12.67 1.97
CA ASP A 33 -4.53 -13.57 2.61
C ASP A 33 -3.54 -12.75 3.47
N PRO A 34 -3.27 -13.12 4.73
CA PRO A 34 -2.28 -12.43 5.56
C PRO A 34 -0.90 -12.31 4.89
N SER A 35 -0.50 -13.29 4.08
CA SER A 35 0.78 -13.27 3.36
C SER A 35 0.86 -12.17 2.30
N ASP A 36 -0.27 -11.74 1.71
CA ASP A 36 -0.31 -10.60 0.79
C ASP A 36 -0.05 -9.28 1.53
N VAL A 37 -0.49 -9.17 2.79
CA VAL A 37 -0.22 -7.99 3.63
C VAL A 37 1.26 -7.95 4.00
N GLU A 38 1.87 -9.09 4.32
CA GLU A 38 3.32 -9.19 4.53
C GLU A 38 4.12 -8.88 3.26
N ALA A 39 3.63 -9.28 2.08
CA ALA A 39 4.25 -8.91 0.82
C ALA A 39 4.15 -7.40 0.58
N LEU A 40 3.00 -6.80 0.86
CA LEU A 40 2.78 -5.36 0.74
C LEU A 40 3.76 -4.56 1.61
N THR A 41 4.02 -4.97 2.85
CA THR A 41 4.99 -4.27 3.71
C THR A 41 6.39 -4.32 3.11
N LYS A 42 6.82 -5.48 2.61
CA LYS A 42 8.12 -5.63 1.90
C LYS A 42 8.20 -4.77 0.64
N CYS A 43 7.12 -4.66 -0.14
CA CYS A 43 7.05 -3.75 -1.28
C CYS A 43 7.17 -2.29 -0.86
N VAL A 44 6.53 -1.89 0.24
CA VAL A 44 6.64 -0.54 0.80
C VAL A 44 8.06 -0.24 1.23
N ASP A 45 8.71 -1.15 1.96
CA ASP A 45 10.12 -1.02 2.39
C ASP A 45 11.03 -0.83 1.17
N TYR A 46 10.93 -1.71 0.17
CA TYR A 46 11.69 -1.62 -1.07
C TYR A 46 11.51 -0.27 -1.79
N VAL A 47 10.27 0.20 -1.91
CA VAL A 47 9.99 1.49 -2.58
C VAL A 47 10.60 2.63 -1.77
N ILE A 48 10.48 2.62 -0.44
CA ILE A 48 11.02 3.68 0.42
C ILE A 48 12.55 3.74 0.30
N GLU A 49 13.24 2.60 0.28
CA GLU A 49 14.71 2.55 0.13
C GLU A 49 15.23 3.08 -1.21
N LYS A 50 14.37 3.23 -2.21
CA LYS A 50 14.72 3.64 -3.59
C LYS A 50 14.15 5.01 -4.00
N LEU A 51 13.53 5.75 -3.08
CA LEU A 51 13.06 7.13 -3.28
C LEU A 51 14.15 8.14 -2.92
#